data_AF-A0A2U2P9D2-F1
#
_entry.id   AF-A0A2U2P9D2-F1
#
_cell.length_a   1.000
_cell.length_b   1.000
_cell.length_c   1.000
_cell.angle_alpha   90.00
_cell.angle_beta   90.00
_cell.angle_gamma   90.00
#
_symmetry.space_group_name_H-M   'P 1'
#
loop_
_entity.id
_entity.type
_entity.pdbx_description
1 polymer ?
#
loop_
_entity_poly.entity_id
_entity_poly.type
_entity_poly.pdbx_seq_one_letter_code
_entity_poly.pdbx_strand_id
1 'polypeptide(L)'
;MYPVLMSLLLLISHSVLGQNGVDMYDAIDAGTFSACGVNQFSDTHNNSYYGGVYYYDNYNASVNGNQYEGQSSPDVWYMLNISGYTDLTVSLCGSSLDTYLHLLDAGGNEIMSNDDYCGFSSQLNYSGLSDGTYYVVVEGYSSSTGDYTLNISSPSTGSAPTGANMYNPIVAGTYSSSGYYTHTMSNADPCLGNDMGQPSNDIYYQFTLTGTATVTLSHCGSTLDTYLYLLNSSGGLINQNDDNSELECPGSQSWLQTTLSAGTYYVVSEGYGSGTGNITTNIRVSMGPSTPVIAYTFPSEVTSGSPVSVNVTNTGAATVSGQTTSTYAGTGTAGYTNSSALSSTFNNPLAVVADASGNIYVADAGNNVVRKITPGGTVSTLAGAGYSGYAEGTGSGAQFKLPSALVIDASGNLIVTDQQNHRIRKISPSGSTSLFAGSGTAGFA
;
A
#
# COMPACT_ATOMS: atom_id res chain seq x y z
N MET A 1 72.92 -36.46 -25.33
CA MET A 1 73.89 -35.40 -25.00
C MET A 1 73.90 -34.40 -26.12
N TYR A 2 73.22 -33.26 -25.94
CA TYR A 2 73.48 -32.01 -26.67
C TYR A 2 73.19 -30.86 -25.69
N PRO A 3 74.08 -29.85 -25.58
CA PRO A 3 74.03 -28.87 -24.51
C PRO A 3 73.15 -27.66 -24.85
N VAL A 4 72.80 -26.98 -23.76
CA VAL A 4 72.00 -25.77 -23.63
C VAL A 4 72.66 -24.58 -24.35
N LEU A 5 71.86 -23.82 -25.13
CA LEU A 5 72.14 -22.42 -25.43
C LEU A 5 70.97 -21.58 -24.91
N MET A 6 71.28 -20.79 -23.89
CA MET A 6 70.40 -19.82 -23.25
C MET A 6 70.47 -18.53 -24.08
N SER A 7 69.35 -18.11 -24.67
CA SER A 7 69.22 -16.76 -25.24
C SER A 7 68.06 -16.03 -24.56
N LEU A 8 68.50 -15.00 -23.85
CA LEU A 8 67.83 -13.92 -23.14
C LEU A 8 66.47 -13.50 -23.73
N LEU A 9 65.40 -13.70 -22.95
CA LEU A 9 64.09 -13.12 -23.19
C LEU A 9 64.13 -11.65 -22.73
N LEU A 10 64.29 -10.71 -23.67
CA LEU A 10 64.09 -9.28 -23.39
C LEU A 10 62.61 -8.95 -23.58
N LEU A 11 61.81 -9.17 -22.53
CA LEU A 11 60.49 -8.58 -22.40
C LEU A 11 60.67 -7.08 -22.17
N ILE A 12 60.62 -6.28 -23.23
CA ILE A 12 60.26 -4.88 -23.07
C ILE A 12 58.74 -4.82 -23.13
N SER A 13 58.12 -4.94 -21.96
CA SER A 13 56.74 -4.52 -21.75
C SER A 13 56.69 -3.00 -21.85
N HIS A 14 56.45 -2.46 -23.05
CA HIS A 14 55.84 -1.14 -23.14
C HIS A 14 54.36 -1.33 -22.82
N SER A 15 54.00 -1.10 -21.57
CA SER A 15 52.64 -0.75 -21.20
C SER A 15 52.26 0.51 -21.99
N VAL A 16 51.59 0.35 -23.13
CA VAL A 16 50.78 1.44 -23.68
C VAL A 16 49.61 1.56 -22.72
N LEU A 17 49.71 2.49 -21.77
CA LEU A 17 48.56 2.94 -21.00
C LEU A 17 47.67 3.64 -22.04
N GLY A 18 46.49 3.06 -22.33
CA GLY A 18 45.48 3.72 -23.17
C GLY A 18 45.11 5.06 -22.53
N GLN A 19 45.12 6.12 -23.33
CA GLN A 19 44.81 7.47 -22.88
C GLN A 19 43.39 7.79 -23.33
N ASN A 20 42.46 7.91 -22.39
CA ASN A 20 41.11 8.33 -22.71
C ASN A 20 41.09 9.83 -23.08
N GLY A 21 40.07 10.24 -23.81
CA GLY A 21 39.85 11.57 -24.35
C GLY A 21 40.59 11.86 -25.64
N VAL A 22 41.21 10.86 -26.27
CA VAL A 22 41.99 11.07 -27.50
C VAL A 22 41.12 11.27 -28.73
N ASP A 23 39.92 10.70 -28.79
CA ASP A 23 38.94 10.88 -29.87
C ASP A 23 37.52 10.54 -29.37
N MET A 24 36.52 10.65 -30.24
CA MET A 24 35.12 10.37 -29.89
C MET A 24 34.85 8.90 -29.50
N TYR A 25 35.68 7.94 -29.95
CA TYR A 25 35.53 6.52 -29.67
C TYR A 25 36.26 6.08 -28.41
N ASP A 26 37.15 6.92 -27.90
CA ASP A 26 37.88 6.72 -26.65
C ASP A 26 37.71 7.93 -25.70
N ALA A 27 36.55 8.57 -25.71
CA ALA A 27 36.28 9.76 -24.91
C ALA A 27 36.24 9.48 -23.39
N ILE A 28 36.55 10.50 -22.58
CA ILE A 28 36.43 10.43 -21.12
C ILE A 28 34.94 10.39 -20.76
N ASP A 29 34.50 9.35 -20.06
CA ASP A 29 33.11 9.22 -19.62
C ASP A 29 32.80 10.18 -18.46
N ALA A 30 32.04 11.23 -18.76
CA ALA A 30 31.53 12.21 -17.80
C ALA A 30 30.25 11.74 -17.09
N GLY A 31 29.72 10.55 -17.46
CA GLY A 31 28.56 9.93 -16.86
C GLY A 31 27.22 10.38 -17.46
N THR A 32 26.15 10.11 -16.72
CA THR A 32 24.78 10.42 -17.14
C THR A 32 24.27 11.68 -16.45
N PHE A 33 23.76 12.62 -17.23
CA PHE A 33 23.07 13.82 -16.77
C PHE A 33 21.58 13.68 -17.05
N SER A 34 20.78 13.97 -16.04
CA SER A 34 19.32 13.89 -16.10
C SER A 34 18.68 15.23 -15.74
N ALA A 35 17.40 15.35 -16.11
CA ALA A 35 16.52 16.46 -15.74
C ALA A 35 16.30 16.59 -14.21
N CYS A 36 16.60 15.53 -13.47
CA CYS A 36 16.25 15.36 -12.06
C CYS A 36 17.45 14.83 -11.26
N GLY A 37 17.88 15.61 -10.27
CA GLY A 37 19.11 15.38 -9.51
C GLY A 37 20.18 16.44 -9.80
N VAL A 38 21.11 16.66 -8.87
CA VAL A 38 22.29 17.49 -9.11
C VAL A 38 23.34 16.60 -9.77
N ASN A 39 23.46 16.70 -11.08
CA ASN A 39 24.52 16.00 -11.82
C ASN A 39 25.67 16.98 -12.03
N GLN A 40 26.83 16.63 -11.46
CA GLN A 40 28.07 17.40 -11.61
C GLN A 40 29.20 16.46 -11.96
N PHE A 41 29.96 16.85 -12.97
CA PHE A 41 31.23 16.26 -13.33
C PHE A 41 32.28 17.36 -13.28
N SER A 42 33.43 17.06 -12.69
CA SER A 42 34.56 17.97 -12.68
C SER A 42 35.81 17.17 -13.00
N ASP A 43 36.61 17.70 -13.90
CA ASP A 43 37.82 17.05 -14.34
C ASP A 43 38.91 18.10 -14.64
N THR A 44 40.15 17.78 -14.28
CA THR A 44 41.28 18.68 -14.45
C THR A 44 42.34 17.96 -15.27
N HIS A 45 42.62 18.51 -16.45
CA HIS A 45 43.54 17.93 -17.43
C HIS A 45 44.42 19.02 -18.02
N ASN A 46 45.47 18.57 -18.70
CA ASN A 46 46.25 19.41 -19.59
C ASN A 46 45.98 18.97 -21.01
N ASN A 47 45.49 19.88 -21.85
CA ASN A 47 45.09 19.56 -23.23
C ASN A 47 46.27 19.21 -24.15
N SER A 48 47.53 19.31 -23.69
CA SER A 48 48.70 18.87 -24.46
C SER A 48 49.29 17.56 -24.00
N TYR A 49 49.16 17.20 -22.72
CA TYR A 49 49.89 16.08 -22.14
C TYR A 49 49.24 15.56 -20.86
N TYR A 50 48.95 14.26 -20.80
CA TYR A 50 48.48 13.63 -19.57
C TYR A 50 49.14 12.28 -19.35
N GLY A 51 49.67 12.06 -18.14
CA GLY A 51 50.20 10.76 -17.72
C GLY A 51 51.35 10.17 -18.55
N GLY A 52 52.04 10.93 -19.41
CA GLY A 52 53.08 10.37 -20.28
C GLY A 52 52.91 10.63 -21.77
N VAL A 53 51.71 11.00 -22.22
CA VAL A 53 51.29 10.93 -23.62
C VAL A 53 50.70 12.27 -24.08
N TYR A 54 50.97 12.65 -25.34
CA TYR A 54 50.49 13.89 -25.94
C TYR A 54 49.14 13.69 -26.64
N TYR A 55 48.21 14.61 -26.44
CA TYR A 55 46.98 14.69 -27.23
C TYR A 55 47.28 15.20 -28.66
N TYR A 56 46.40 14.88 -29.61
CA TYR A 56 46.49 15.34 -31.00
C TYR A 56 45.31 16.25 -31.34
N ASP A 57 45.51 17.17 -32.28
CA ASP A 57 44.42 17.89 -32.94
C ASP A 57 43.74 16.93 -33.92
N ASN A 58 42.56 16.44 -33.55
CA ASN A 58 41.82 15.45 -34.32
C ASN A 58 40.36 15.83 -34.56
N TYR A 59 39.85 16.87 -33.90
CA TYR A 59 38.59 17.48 -34.24
C TYR A 59 38.69 18.27 -35.55
N ASN A 60 39.84 18.92 -35.84
CA ASN A 60 40.05 19.57 -37.14
C ASN A 60 40.29 18.63 -38.33
N ALA A 61 40.30 17.31 -38.12
CA ALA A 61 40.59 16.34 -39.17
C ALA A 61 39.40 16.15 -40.15
N SER A 62 39.14 17.19 -40.95
CA SER A 62 38.38 17.23 -42.21
C SER A 62 37.07 16.43 -42.28
N VAL A 63 35.96 17.10 -41.97
CA VAL A 63 34.66 16.73 -42.56
C VAL A 63 34.49 17.52 -43.87
N ASN A 64 34.80 16.88 -45.01
CA ASN A 64 34.45 17.37 -46.35
C ASN A 64 34.95 18.77 -46.77
N GLY A 65 36.18 19.13 -46.38
CA GLY A 65 37.02 20.02 -47.17
C GLY A 65 36.58 21.48 -47.29
N ASN A 66 35.68 21.99 -46.45
CA ASN A 66 35.43 23.42 -46.26
C ASN A 66 34.61 23.67 -44.97
N GLN A 67 35.23 23.43 -43.80
CA GLN A 67 34.97 24.16 -42.55
C GLN A 67 35.98 23.67 -41.50
N TYR A 68 36.75 24.59 -40.92
CA TYR A 68 37.62 24.36 -39.77
C TYR A 68 36.77 24.71 -38.54
N GLU A 69 36.14 23.72 -37.90
CA GLU A 69 35.29 24.00 -36.74
C GLU A 69 36.11 24.13 -35.45
N GLY A 70 37.29 23.50 -35.36
CA GLY A 70 38.22 23.60 -34.22
C GLY A 70 39.46 24.49 -34.46
N GLN A 71 40.39 24.45 -33.51
CA GLN A 71 41.64 25.22 -33.44
C GLN A 71 42.86 24.31 -33.54
N SER A 72 44.02 24.83 -33.96
CA SER A 72 45.25 24.02 -34.16
C SER A 72 45.90 23.46 -32.88
N SER A 73 45.20 23.53 -31.73
CA SER A 73 45.61 22.94 -30.47
C SER A 73 45.15 21.49 -30.37
N PRO A 74 45.72 20.66 -29.48
CA PRO A 74 45.21 19.32 -29.27
C PRO A 74 43.90 19.29 -28.46
N ASP A 75 43.11 18.24 -28.71
CA ASP A 75 41.73 18.14 -28.24
C ASP A 75 41.59 17.09 -27.14
N VAL A 76 40.68 17.35 -26.20
CA VAL A 76 40.26 16.35 -25.21
C VAL A 76 38.76 16.13 -25.30
N TRP A 77 38.40 14.87 -25.53
CA TRP A 77 37.02 14.43 -25.74
C TRP A 77 36.39 13.89 -24.46
N TYR A 78 35.17 14.35 -24.18
CA TYR A 78 34.32 13.85 -23.11
C TYR A 78 33.02 13.32 -23.70
N MET A 79 32.55 12.20 -23.19
CA MET A 79 31.24 11.63 -23.52
C MET A 79 30.32 11.82 -22.33
N LEU A 80 29.08 12.24 -22.59
CA LEU A 80 28.01 12.26 -21.59
C LEU A 80 26.74 11.64 -22.16
N ASN A 81 25.96 11.01 -21.29
CA ASN A 81 24.64 10.51 -21.63
C ASN A 81 23.57 11.43 -21.04
N ILE A 82 22.60 11.83 -21.84
CA ILE A 82 21.44 12.59 -21.39
C ILE A 82 20.26 11.63 -21.19
N SER A 83 19.56 11.77 -20.06
CA SER A 83 18.27 11.11 -19.82
C SER A 83 17.18 12.11 -19.45
N GLY A 84 16.05 12.02 -20.13
CA GLY A 84 15.01 13.06 -20.10
C GLY A 84 15.45 14.37 -20.77
N TYR A 85 14.60 15.38 -20.66
CA TYR A 85 14.89 16.74 -21.12
C TYR A 85 15.78 17.48 -20.12
N THR A 86 17.06 17.65 -20.45
CA THR A 86 18.08 18.13 -19.50
C THR A 86 18.71 19.44 -19.97
N ASP A 87 18.75 20.43 -19.08
CA ASP A 87 19.57 21.63 -19.26
C ASP A 87 21.02 21.32 -18.90
N LEU A 88 21.97 21.81 -19.69
CA LEU A 88 23.39 21.52 -19.52
C LEU A 88 24.20 22.82 -19.47
N THR A 89 25.06 22.93 -18.47
CA THR A 89 26.12 23.93 -18.38
C THR A 89 27.47 23.24 -18.43
N VAL A 90 28.31 23.60 -19.41
CA VAL A 90 29.68 23.10 -19.58
C VAL A 90 30.60 24.31 -19.41
N SER A 91 31.42 24.34 -18.36
CA SER A 91 32.20 25.53 -18.00
C SER A 91 33.66 25.20 -17.78
N LEU A 92 34.55 25.94 -18.43
CA LEU A 92 35.99 25.96 -18.17
C LEU A 92 36.40 27.16 -17.32
N CYS A 93 35.44 27.91 -16.75
CA CYS A 93 35.72 29.10 -15.96
C CYS A 93 36.63 28.80 -14.77
N GLY A 94 37.71 29.57 -14.65
CA GLY A 94 38.75 29.37 -13.64
C GLY A 94 39.97 28.60 -14.15
N SER A 95 39.95 28.12 -15.40
CA SER A 95 41.12 27.56 -16.09
C SER A 95 42.15 28.64 -16.37
N SER A 96 43.43 28.26 -16.41
CA SER A 96 44.52 29.15 -16.86
C SER A 96 44.73 29.14 -18.38
N LEU A 97 44.12 28.18 -19.06
CA LEU A 97 44.12 28.01 -20.51
C LEU A 97 43.08 28.96 -21.14
N ASP A 98 43.45 29.56 -22.26
CA ASP A 98 42.53 30.19 -23.22
C ASP A 98 41.86 29.08 -24.03
N THR A 99 40.55 28.89 -23.86
CA THR A 99 39.87 27.61 -24.18
C THR A 99 38.75 27.75 -25.19
N TYR A 100 38.59 26.81 -26.11
CA TYR A 100 37.44 26.71 -27.00
C TYR A 100 36.63 25.44 -26.71
N LEU A 101 35.33 25.59 -26.47
CA LEU A 101 34.42 24.48 -26.16
C LEU A 101 33.50 24.18 -27.31
N HIS A 102 33.30 22.89 -27.58
CA HIS A 102 32.29 22.38 -28.52
C HIS A 102 31.38 21.37 -27.82
N LEU A 103 30.09 21.39 -28.19
CA LEU A 103 29.10 20.37 -27.84
C LEU A 103 28.60 19.74 -29.14
N LEU A 104 28.64 18.41 -29.22
CA LEU A 104 28.32 17.63 -30.41
C LEU A 104 27.25 16.58 -30.13
N ASP A 105 26.48 16.23 -31.17
CA ASP A 105 25.54 15.10 -31.13
C ASP A 105 26.24 13.74 -31.26
N ALA A 106 25.48 12.65 -31.15
CA ALA A 106 25.99 11.27 -31.28
C ALA A 106 26.65 10.98 -32.64
N GLY A 107 26.33 11.75 -33.68
CA GLY A 107 26.92 11.63 -35.02
C GLY A 107 28.19 12.45 -35.20
N GLY A 108 28.62 13.22 -34.19
CA GLY A 108 29.77 14.12 -34.25
C GLY A 108 29.48 15.44 -34.96
N ASN A 109 28.21 15.84 -35.12
CA ASN A 109 27.87 17.16 -35.66
C ASN A 109 27.86 18.20 -34.53
N GLU A 110 28.42 19.38 -34.77
CA GLU A 110 28.41 20.48 -33.80
C GLU A 110 26.98 20.98 -33.55
N ILE A 111 26.62 21.05 -32.28
CA ILE A 111 25.37 21.65 -31.77
C ILE A 111 25.62 23.12 -31.42
N MET A 112 26.71 23.39 -30.70
CA MET A 112 27.15 24.73 -30.34
C MET A 112 28.62 24.75 -29.92
N SER A 113 29.25 25.91 -30.05
CA SER A 113 30.59 26.18 -29.56
C SER A 113 30.73 27.59 -28.99
N ASN A 114 31.76 27.81 -28.16
CA ASN A 114 32.07 29.10 -27.56
C ASN A 114 33.53 29.15 -27.11
N ASP A 115 34.25 30.22 -27.44
CA ASP A 115 35.66 30.47 -27.11
C ASP A 115 35.84 31.38 -25.91
N ASP A 116 34.91 32.31 -25.66
CA ASP A 116 35.02 33.25 -24.53
C ASP A 116 33.73 33.37 -23.73
N TYR A 117 33.83 33.31 -22.40
CA TYR A 117 32.71 33.63 -21.51
C TYR A 117 33.12 34.34 -20.23
N CYS A 118 34.18 33.87 -19.56
CA CYS A 118 34.59 34.32 -18.23
C CYS A 118 36.04 34.80 -18.23
N GLY A 119 36.34 35.74 -19.12
CA GLY A 119 37.70 36.13 -19.48
C GLY A 119 38.08 35.42 -20.78
N PHE A 120 39.17 34.67 -20.75
CA PHE A 120 39.67 33.83 -21.84
C PHE A 120 39.21 32.36 -21.72
N SER A 121 38.39 32.03 -20.71
CA SER A 121 37.84 30.69 -20.57
C SER A 121 36.40 30.65 -21.11
N SER A 122 36.04 29.53 -21.73
CA SER A 122 34.75 29.33 -22.37
C SER A 122 33.73 28.66 -21.46
N GLN A 123 32.46 28.86 -21.82
CA GLN A 123 31.33 28.17 -21.21
C GLN A 123 30.19 28.02 -22.23
N LEU A 124 29.52 26.88 -22.21
CA LEU A 124 28.29 26.60 -22.95
C LEU A 124 27.12 26.47 -21.97
N ASN A 125 25.96 27.01 -22.37
CA ASN A 125 24.69 26.78 -21.68
C ASN A 125 23.69 26.34 -22.74
N TYR A 126 23.25 25.09 -22.68
CA TYR A 126 22.26 24.52 -23.59
C TYR A 126 21.02 24.12 -22.81
N SER A 127 19.84 24.45 -23.32
CA SER A 127 18.57 24.10 -22.66
C SER A 127 17.85 22.98 -23.40
N GLY A 128 17.40 21.96 -22.66
CA GLY A 128 16.55 20.89 -23.16
C GLY A 128 17.21 19.94 -24.17
N LEU A 129 18.40 19.41 -23.87
CA LEU A 129 18.90 18.23 -24.58
C LEU A 129 17.95 17.05 -24.34
N SER A 130 17.62 16.31 -25.39
CA SER A 130 16.82 15.10 -25.31
C SER A 130 17.68 13.88 -24.96
N ASP A 131 17.05 12.77 -24.61
CA ASP A 131 17.72 11.48 -24.39
C ASP A 131 18.70 11.13 -25.52
N GLY A 132 19.94 10.81 -25.16
CA GLY A 132 20.97 10.44 -26.12
C GLY A 132 22.40 10.61 -25.62
N THR A 133 23.35 10.20 -26.43
CA THR A 133 24.79 10.39 -26.17
C THR A 133 25.26 11.68 -26.84
N TYR A 134 26.04 12.47 -26.12
CA TYR A 134 26.61 13.72 -26.58
C TYR A 134 28.11 13.76 -26.25
N TYR A 135 28.84 14.59 -26.98
CA TYR A 135 30.27 14.78 -26.78
C TYR A 135 30.60 16.24 -26.49
N VAL A 136 31.51 16.46 -25.55
CA VAL A 136 32.12 17.76 -25.29
C VAL A 136 33.58 17.68 -25.72
N VAL A 137 34.01 18.63 -26.53
CA VAL A 137 35.41 18.77 -26.94
C VAL A 137 35.98 20.02 -26.29
N VAL A 138 37.08 19.85 -25.58
CA VAL A 138 37.86 20.94 -24.99
C VAL A 138 39.12 21.15 -25.83
N GLU A 139 39.27 22.35 -26.36
CA GLU A 139 40.44 22.80 -27.10
C GLU A 139 41.06 24.04 -26.45
N GLY A 140 42.27 24.39 -26.87
CA GLY A 140 42.87 25.69 -26.61
C GLY A 140 42.65 26.65 -27.78
N TYR A 141 42.34 27.91 -27.51
CA TYR A 141 42.17 28.89 -28.59
C TYR A 141 43.49 29.09 -29.35
N SER A 142 43.42 29.06 -30.68
CA SER A 142 44.55 29.09 -31.62
C SER A 142 45.53 27.91 -31.47
N SER A 143 46.48 28.01 -30.54
CA SER A 143 47.53 27.02 -30.29
C SER A 143 47.88 26.92 -28.80
N SER A 144 47.03 27.49 -27.96
CA SER A 144 47.22 27.54 -26.52
C SER A 144 47.15 26.13 -25.95
N THR A 145 48.08 25.83 -25.04
CA THR A 145 48.08 24.56 -24.31
C THR A 145 48.36 24.81 -22.84
N GLY A 146 47.80 23.96 -21.98
CA GLY A 146 47.92 24.14 -20.54
C GLY A 146 46.87 23.39 -19.76
N ASP A 147 46.87 23.65 -18.46
CA ASP A 147 45.92 23.05 -17.53
C ASP A 147 44.58 23.76 -17.60
N TYR A 148 43.51 22.98 -17.60
CA TYR A 148 42.13 23.43 -17.50
C TYR A 148 41.35 22.59 -16.49
N THR A 149 40.27 23.15 -15.97
CA THR A 149 39.28 22.44 -15.16
C THR A 149 37.93 22.53 -15.85
N LEU A 150 37.47 21.40 -16.37
CA LEU A 150 36.13 21.25 -16.95
C LEU A 150 35.13 20.97 -15.85
N ASN A 151 34.05 21.75 -15.82
CA ASN A 151 32.90 21.51 -14.95
C ASN A 151 31.65 21.37 -15.81
N ILE A 152 31.07 20.18 -15.82
CA ILE A 152 29.77 19.93 -16.45
C ILE A 152 28.73 19.84 -15.34
N SER A 153 27.67 20.61 -15.45
CA SER A 153 26.57 20.58 -14.49
C SER A 153 25.23 20.68 -15.20
N SER A 154 24.27 19.90 -14.74
CA SER A 154 22.86 20.14 -15.03
C SER A 154 22.29 20.90 -13.84
N PRO A 155 21.90 22.20 -13.98
CA PRO A 155 21.14 22.84 -12.94
C PRO A 155 19.83 22.07 -12.78
N SER A 156 19.55 21.55 -11.59
CA SER A 156 18.27 20.91 -11.28
C SER A 156 17.15 21.96 -11.39
N THR A 157 16.63 22.20 -12.58
CA THR A 157 15.54 23.16 -12.81
C THR A 157 14.17 22.52 -12.60
N GLY A 158 14.09 21.18 -12.54
CA GLY A 158 12.89 20.45 -12.15
C GLY A 158 12.84 20.20 -10.64
N SER A 159 11.92 20.83 -9.93
CA SER A 159 11.44 20.28 -8.65
C SER A 159 10.93 18.86 -8.92
N ALA A 160 11.33 17.88 -8.10
CA ALA A 160 10.85 16.50 -8.23
C ALA A 160 9.31 16.48 -8.40
N PRO A 161 8.76 15.66 -9.32
CA PRO A 161 7.32 15.65 -9.55
C PRO A 161 6.58 15.22 -8.29
N THR A 162 5.33 15.67 -8.14
CA THR A 162 4.47 15.20 -7.07
C THR A 162 4.35 13.67 -7.14
N GLY A 163 4.61 13.00 -6.02
CA GLY A 163 4.68 11.55 -5.92
C GLY A 163 6.11 10.99 -5.90
N ALA A 164 7.14 11.81 -6.12
CA ALA A 164 8.51 11.32 -6.22
C ALA A 164 9.11 10.78 -4.91
N ASN A 165 8.63 11.24 -3.75
CA ASN A 165 9.08 10.77 -2.44
C ASN A 165 8.08 11.13 -1.35
N MET A 166 8.34 10.67 -0.12
CA MET A 166 7.50 10.90 1.04
C MET A 166 7.33 12.38 1.45
N TYR A 167 8.28 13.25 1.10
CA TYR A 167 8.22 14.69 1.40
C TYR A 167 7.49 15.48 0.31
N ASN A 168 7.30 14.88 -0.87
CA ASN A 168 6.52 15.44 -1.97
C ASN A 168 5.50 14.41 -2.51
N PRO A 169 4.56 13.92 -1.69
CA PRO A 169 3.62 12.88 -2.09
C PRO A 169 2.43 13.45 -2.87
N ILE A 170 1.71 12.60 -3.60
CA ILE A 170 0.39 12.90 -4.13
C ILE A 170 -0.61 12.88 -2.96
N VAL A 171 -1.24 14.02 -2.69
CA VAL A 171 -2.20 14.15 -1.58
C VAL A 171 -3.55 13.55 -2.00
N ALA A 172 -3.86 12.36 -1.46
CA ALA A 172 -5.12 11.65 -1.66
C ALA A 172 -6.25 12.16 -0.73
N GLY A 173 -5.96 13.10 0.17
CA GLY A 173 -6.95 13.85 0.94
C GLY A 173 -7.00 13.51 2.44
N THR A 174 -7.96 14.15 3.13
CA THR A 174 -8.24 13.92 4.55
C THR A 174 -9.66 13.35 4.70
N TYR A 175 -9.77 12.21 5.37
CA TYR A 175 -11.03 11.48 5.53
C TYR A 175 -11.62 11.67 6.93
N SER A 176 -12.75 12.36 6.98
CA SER A 176 -13.63 12.48 8.16
C SER A 176 -14.93 11.68 8.04
N SER A 177 -15.16 11.07 6.88
CA SER A 177 -16.25 10.14 6.58
C SER A 177 -15.73 9.09 5.62
N SER A 178 -16.48 7.98 5.44
CA SER A 178 -16.14 6.99 4.42
C SER A 178 -16.04 7.64 3.04
N GLY A 179 -15.09 7.17 2.22
CA GLY A 179 -14.77 7.80 0.94
C GLY A 179 -13.81 6.96 0.10
N TYR A 180 -13.47 7.49 -1.06
CA TYR A 180 -12.63 6.80 -2.04
C TYR A 180 -11.78 7.79 -2.83
N TYR A 181 -10.57 7.37 -3.17
CA TYR A 181 -9.65 8.07 -4.07
C TYR A 181 -9.09 7.09 -5.10
N THR A 182 -8.92 7.56 -6.33
CA THR A 182 -8.29 6.80 -7.42
C THR A 182 -7.41 7.72 -8.24
N HIS A 183 -6.23 7.23 -8.60
CA HIS A 183 -5.28 7.96 -9.44
C HIS A 183 -4.41 6.98 -10.22
N THR A 184 -4.12 7.31 -11.48
CA THR A 184 -3.24 6.52 -12.33
C THR A 184 -2.01 7.34 -12.68
N MET A 185 -0.82 6.81 -12.40
CA MET A 185 0.44 7.43 -12.75
C MET A 185 1.42 6.38 -13.25
N SER A 186 2.27 6.75 -14.20
CA SER A 186 3.33 5.87 -14.68
C SER A 186 4.51 5.94 -13.72
N ASN A 187 5.03 4.78 -13.29
CA ASN A 187 6.31 4.72 -12.57
C ASN A 187 7.52 4.68 -13.51
N ALA A 188 7.33 4.84 -14.83
CA ALA A 188 8.43 4.93 -15.79
C ALA A 188 9.12 6.30 -15.80
N ASP A 189 8.61 7.28 -15.05
CA ASP A 189 9.21 8.60 -14.96
C ASP A 189 10.53 8.51 -14.15
N PRO A 190 11.70 8.80 -14.77
CA PRO A 190 13.00 8.70 -14.11
C PRO A 190 13.21 9.74 -13.00
N CYS A 191 12.31 10.73 -12.88
CA CYS A 191 12.33 11.71 -11.79
C CYS A 191 11.63 11.21 -10.51
N LEU A 192 10.98 10.05 -10.57
CA LEU A 192 10.48 9.35 -9.39
C LEU A 192 11.64 8.58 -8.74
N GLY A 193 11.77 8.67 -7.42
CA GLY A 193 12.81 7.96 -6.68
C GLY A 193 12.56 6.46 -6.63
N ASN A 194 13.57 5.70 -6.21
CA ASN A 194 13.44 4.32 -5.77
C ASN A 194 14.00 4.23 -4.35
N ASP A 195 13.19 4.67 -3.41
CA ASP A 195 13.55 4.78 -2.00
C ASP A 195 13.07 3.55 -1.21
N MET A 196 12.19 2.72 -1.79
CA MET A 196 11.53 1.60 -1.13
C MET A 196 11.42 0.38 -2.03
N GLY A 197 11.87 -0.78 -1.54
CA GLY A 197 11.40 -2.05 -2.08
C GLY A 197 12.11 -2.56 -3.34
N GLN A 198 11.38 -2.61 -4.46
CA GLN A 198 11.79 -3.27 -5.71
C GLN A 198 12.72 -2.35 -6.52
N PRO A 199 13.38 -2.83 -7.61
CA PRO A 199 14.29 -1.98 -8.38
C PRO A 199 13.60 -0.96 -9.31
N SER A 200 12.27 -0.82 -9.28
CA SER A 200 11.55 0.15 -10.11
C SER A 200 11.29 1.45 -9.35
N ASN A 201 10.78 2.50 -10.02
CA ASN A 201 10.54 3.75 -9.32
C ASN A 201 9.24 3.71 -8.49
N ASP A 202 9.25 4.44 -7.40
CA ASP A 202 8.17 4.58 -6.43
C ASP A 202 7.22 5.72 -6.79
N ILE A 203 5.92 5.52 -6.52
CA ILE A 203 4.94 6.60 -6.48
C ILE A 203 4.37 6.72 -5.07
N TYR A 204 4.62 7.86 -4.42
CA TYR A 204 4.16 8.15 -3.07
C TYR A 204 2.81 8.87 -3.06
N TYR A 205 1.87 8.33 -2.29
CA TYR A 205 0.61 8.97 -1.95
C TYR A 205 0.55 9.25 -0.44
N GLN A 206 -0.17 10.29 -0.05
CA GLN A 206 -0.45 10.62 1.36
C GLN A 206 -1.95 10.74 1.59
N PHE A 207 -2.45 10.12 2.64
CA PHE A 207 -3.81 10.36 3.13
C PHE A 207 -3.82 10.54 4.65
N THR A 208 -4.81 11.28 5.15
CA THR A 208 -4.99 11.52 6.59
C THR A 208 -6.35 11.00 7.04
N LEU A 209 -6.36 10.26 8.15
CA LEU A 209 -7.57 9.80 8.83
C LEU A 209 -7.81 10.63 10.08
N THR A 210 -9.04 11.10 10.28
CA THR A 210 -9.44 11.83 11.50
C THR A 210 -9.96 10.91 12.61
N GLY A 211 -10.11 9.62 12.32
CA GLY A 211 -10.65 8.60 13.21
C GLY A 211 -10.20 7.21 12.76
N THR A 212 -10.58 6.18 13.53
CA THR A 212 -10.28 4.80 13.17
C THR A 212 -11.06 4.40 11.92
N ALA A 213 -10.40 3.78 10.94
CA ALA A 213 -11.03 3.35 9.69
C ALA A 213 -10.46 2.02 9.21
N THR A 214 -11.28 1.24 8.51
CA THR A 214 -10.80 0.16 7.65
C THR A 214 -10.42 0.77 6.31
N VAL A 215 -9.16 0.62 5.92
CA VAL A 215 -8.60 1.12 4.67
C VAL A 215 -8.29 -0.05 3.75
N THR A 216 -8.80 0.00 2.53
CA THR A 216 -8.45 -0.93 1.44
C THR A 216 -7.61 -0.17 0.42
N LEU A 217 -6.42 -0.69 0.14
CA LEU A 217 -5.50 -0.20 -0.87
C LEU A 217 -5.42 -1.21 -2.00
N SER A 218 -5.41 -0.74 -3.25
CA SER A 218 -5.50 -1.64 -4.39
C SER A 218 -4.90 -1.07 -5.66
N HIS A 219 -4.15 -1.90 -6.38
CA HIS A 219 -3.64 -1.62 -7.71
C HIS A 219 -4.49 -2.23 -8.85
N CYS A 220 -5.72 -2.68 -8.57
CA CYS A 220 -6.55 -3.28 -9.62
C CYS A 220 -6.79 -2.30 -10.78
N GLY A 221 -6.67 -2.81 -12.00
CA GLY A 221 -6.76 -2.00 -13.23
C GLY A 221 -5.42 -1.44 -13.71
N SER A 222 -4.32 -1.73 -13.01
CA SER A 222 -2.96 -1.47 -13.52
C SER A 222 -2.60 -2.44 -14.65
N THR A 223 -1.70 -2.03 -15.55
CA THR A 223 -1.32 -2.83 -16.73
C THR A 223 -0.16 -3.78 -16.46
N LEU A 224 0.42 -3.75 -15.26
CA LEU A 224 1.59 -4.53 -14.87
C LEU A 224 1.38 -5.23 -13.53
N ASP A 225 2.32 -6.10 -13.20
CA ASP A 225 2.52 -6.64 -11.86
C ASP A 225 3.06 -5.54 -10.94
N THR A 226 2.55 -5.47 -9.71
CA THR A 226 2.75 -4.32 -8.83
C THR A 226 3.04 -4.74 -7.40
N TYR A 227 3.82 -3.93 -6.69
CA TYR A 227 4.04 -4.04 -5.26
C TYR A 227 3.41 -2.84 -4.55
N LEU A 228 2.81 -3.06 -3.38
CA LEU A 228 2.20 -2.02 -2.57
C LEU A 228 2.80 -2.00 -1.16
N TYR A 229 3.19 -0.82 -0.69
CA TYR A 229 3.61 -0.59 0.70
C TYR A 229 2.71 0.45 1.37
N LEU A 230 2.43 0.24 2.65
CA LEU A 230 1.71 1.16 3.51
C LEU A 230 2.62 1.56 4.66
N LEU A 231 2.86 2.87 4.81
CA LEU A 231 3.78 3.44 5.80
C LEU A 231 3.03 4.33 6.81
N ASN A 232 3.61 4.44 8.01
CA ASN A 232 3.21 5.41 9.01
C ASN A 232 3.78 6.81 8.71
N SER A 233 3.45 7.81 9.54
CA SER A 233 3.88 9.20 9.34
C SER A 233 5.39 9.44 9.43
N SER A 234 6.16 8.48 9.94
CA SER A 234 7.63 8.55 10.06
C SER A 234 8.35 7.72 8.99
N GLY A 235 7.63 7.14 8.04
CA GLY A 235 8.17 6.28 6.98
C GLY A 235 8.33 4.82 7.37
N GLY A 236 7.92 4.44 8.59
CA GLY A 236 7.97 3.06 9.03
C GLY A 236 6.91 2.20 8.37
N LEU A 237 7.32 1.04 7.85
CA LEU A 237 6.43 0.06 7.23
C LEU A 237 5.36 -0.46 8.21
N ILE A 238 4.09 -0.39 7.79
CA ILE A 238 2.94 -0.96 8.50
C ILE A 238 2.55 -2.30 7.87
N ASN A 239 2.41 -2.32 6.55
CA ASN A 239 2.00 -3.50 5.79
C ASN A 239 2.46 -3.39 4.33
N GLN A 240 2.60 -4.51 3.64
CA GLN A 240 2.92 -4.55 2.22
C GLN A 240 2.29 -5.79 1.58
N ASN A 241 2.08 -5.75 0.27
CA ASN A 241 1.65 -6.91 -0.48
C ASN A 241 2.05 -6.77 -1.96
N ASP A 242 2.53 -7.86 -2.56
CA ASP A 242 2.74 -8.08 -3.99
C ASP A 242 1.57 -8.85 -4.62
N ASP A 243 0.96 -9.77 -3.89
CA ASP A 243 0.04 -10.74 -4.46
C ASP A 243 -1.44 -10.35 -4.35
N ASN A 244 -2.28 -10.97 -5.18
CA ASN A 244 -3.71 -10.72 -5.23
C ASN A 244 -4.47 -11.23 -3.99
N SER A 245 -5.68 -10.70 -3.79
CA SER A 245 -6.74 -11.45 -3.10
C SER A 245 -7.67 -12.05 -4.16
N GLU A 246 -7.97 -13.35 -4.05
CA GLU A 246 -8.71 -14.13 -5.08
C GLU A 246 -10.10 -13.55 -5.44
N LEU A 247 -10.67 -12.65 -4.63
CA LEU A 247 -12.05 -12.19 -4.80
C LEU A 247 -12.20 -10.72 -5.25
N GLU A 248 -11.28 -9.82 -4.89
CA GLU A 248 -11.45 -8.38 -5.14
C GLU A 248 -10.47 -7.80 -6.17
N CYS A 249 -9.31 -8.42 -6.36
CA CYS A 249 -8.29 -7.97 -7.31
C CYS A 249 -7.71 -9.13 -8.14
N PRO A 250 -8.48 -9.70 -9.06
CA PRO A 250 -8.00 -10.85 -9.84
C PRO A 250 -6.88 -10.42 -10.78
N GLY A 251 -5.69 -11.01 -10.64
CA GLY A 251 -4.54 -10.72 -11.52
C GLY A 251 -3.21 -10.69 -10.76
N SER A 252 -2.23 -10.00 -11.32
CA SER A 252 -0.91 -9.77 -10.69
C SER A 252 -0.83 -8.40 -9.99
N GLN A 253 -1.98 -7.80 -9.66
CA GLN A 253 -2.00 -6.48 -9.02
C GLN A 253 -2.16 -6.62 -7.51
N SER A 254 -1.37 -5.84 -6.77
CA SER A 254 -1.36 -5.89 -5.32
C SER A 254 -2.60 -5.25 -4.70
N TRP A 255 -3.02 -5.80 -3.57
CA TRP A 255 -4.19 -5.37 -2.81
C TRP A 255 -3.95 -5.61 -1.32
N LEU A 256 -4.35 -4.70 -0.44
CA LEU A 256 -4.37 -4.98 0.99
C LEU A 256 -5.53 -4.28 1.69
N GLN A 257 -5.94 -4.82 2.84
CA GLN A 257 -6.91 -4.18 3.72
C GLN A 257 -6.41 -4.22 5.16
N THR A 258 -6.52 -3.10 5.87
CA THR A 258 -6.12 -3.01 7.28
C THR A 258 -6.95 -1.97 8.03
N THR A 259 -6.99 -2.08 9.36
CA THR A 259 -7.61 -1.07 10.23
C THR A 259 -6.54 -0.13 10.78
N LEU A 260 -6.72 1.17 10.56
CA LEU A 260 -5.81 2.22 10.97
C LEU A 260 -6.51 3.17 11.93
N SER A 261 -5.80 3.69 12.94
CA SER A 261 -6.28 4.77 13.80
C SER A 261 -6.19 6.13 13.10
N ALA A 262 -6.69 7.20 13.75
CA ALA A 262 -6.43 8.56 13.29
C ALA A 262 -4.92 8.82 13.13
N GLY A 263 -4.54 9.53 12.06
CA GLY A 263 -3.14 9.76 11.70
C GLY A 263 -2.95 10.01 10.21
N THR A 264 -1.72 10.34 9.83
CA THR A 264 -1.29 10.50 8.44
C THR A 264 -0.51 9.26 8.02
N TYR A 265 -0.83 8.75 6.83
CA TYR A 265 -0.29 7.52 6.28
C TYR A 265 0.13 7.74 4.83
N TYR A 266 1.04 6.89 4.38
CA TYR A 266 1.58 6.96 3.04
C TYR A 266 1.43 5.62 2.33
N VAL A 267 1.13 5.67 1.04
CA VAL A 267 1.09 4.50 0.16
C VAL A 267 2.24 4.64 -0.82
N VAL A 268 3.02 3.59 -0.98
CA VAL A 268 4.03 3.50 -2.03
C VAL A 268 3.55 2.48 -3.04
N SER A 269 3.44 2.94 -4.28
CA SER A 269 2.97 2.16 -5.41
C SER A 269 4.12 1.93 -6.38
N GLU A 270 4.42 0.66 -6.65
CA GLU A 270 5.61 0.28 -7.39
C GLU A 270 5.33 -0.91 -8.33
N GLY A 271 6.20 -1.14 -9.32
CA GLY A 271 6.14 -2.33 -10.16
C GLY A 271 6.87 -3.51 -9.50
N TYR A 272 6.46 -4.75 -9.79
CA TYR A 272 7.22 -5.91 -9.33
C TYR A 272 8.53 -6.05 -10.13
N GLY A 273 9.66 -6.22 -9.44
CA GLY A 273 10.98 -6.25 -10.08
C GLY A 273 11.30 -4.94 -10.78
N SER A 274 11.70 -5.01 -12.06
CA SER A 274 11.97 -3.83 -12.90
C SER A 274 10.76 -3.42 -13.75
N GLY A 275 9.54 -3.80 -13.35
CA GLY A 275 8.33 -3.50 -14.09
C GLY A 275 8.01 -2.01 -14.09
N THR A 276 7.85 -1.42 -15.28
CA THR A 276 7.50 0.00 -15.43
C THR A 276 6.25 0.18 -16.27
N GLY A 277 5.35 1.08 -15.87
CA GLY A 277 4.14 1.43 -16.62
C GLY A 277 3.11 2.13 -15.74
N ASN A 278 1.87 2.21 -16.24
CA ASN A 278 0.78 2.88 -15.53
C ASN A 278 0.27 2.03 -14.35
N ILE A 279 0.36 2.60 -13.14
CA ILE A 279 -0.16 2.03 -11.90
C ILE A 279 -1.39 2.82 -11.46
N THR A 280 -2.53 2.14 -11.35
CA THR A 280 -3.78 2.73 -10.84
C THR A 280 -3.90 2.45 -9.35
N THR A 281 -3.75 3.48 -8.52
CA THR A 281 -3.79 3.40 -7.07
C THR A 281 -5.17 3.77 -6.55
N ASN A 282 -5.77 2.85 -5.80
CA ASN A 282 -7.11 2.98 -5.24
C ASN A 282 -7.03 2.97 -3.71
N ILE A 283 -7.57 4.00 -3.06
CA ILE A 283 -7.64 4.13 -1.60
C ILE A 283 -9.12 4.21 -1.21
N ARG A 284 -9.66 3.15 -0.64
CA ARG A 284 -11.01 3.11 -0.06
C ARG A 284 -10.93 3.22 1.44
N VAL A 285 -11.60 4.20 2.01
CA VAL A 285 -11.67 4.41 3.46
C VAL A 285 -13.10 4.15 3.91
N SER A 286 -13.26 3.20 4.83
CA SER A 286 -14.51 2.94 5.54
C SER A 286 -14.31 3.36 6.99
N MET A 287 -14.78 4.55 7.35
CA MET A 287 -14.61 5.08 8.71
C MET A 287 -15.35 4.18 9.69
N GLY A 288 -14.61 3.68 10.69
CA GLY A 288 -15.19 2.94 11.80
C GLY A 288 -16.05 3.88 12.65
N PRO A 289 -17.09 3.36 13.33
CA PRO A 289 -17.90 4.19 14.22
C PRO A 289 -17.03 4.75 15.35
N SER A 290 -17.02 6.08 15.52
CA SER A 290 -16.40 6.71 16.69
C SER A 290 -17.18 6.35 17.94
N THR A 291 -16.50 6.07 19.05
CA THR A 291 -17.16 5.84 20.34
C THR A 291 -17.98 7.07 20.76
N PRO A 292 -19.24 6.92 21.20
CA PRO A 292 -20.01 8.03 21.72
C PRO A 292 -19.38 8.56 23.01
N VAL A 293 -19.16 9.87 23.07
CA VAL A 293 -18.71 10.56 24.27
C VAL A 293 -19.93 11.19 24.91
N ILE A 294 -20.48 10.50 25.90
CA ILE A 294 -21.59 10.99 26.73
C ILE A 294 -20.98 11.68 27.94
N ALA A 295 -21.29 12.96 28.12
CA ALA A 295 -20.94 13.70 29.33
C ALA A 295 -22.20 14.10 30.10
N TYR A 296 -22.14 13.97 31.43
CA TYR A 296 -23.17 14.42 32.36
C TYR A 296 -22.64 15.63 33.12
N THR A 297 -23.32 16.76 33.00
CA THR A 297 -23.01 17.94 33.82
C THR A 297 -24.10 18.11 34.87
N PHE A 298 -23.69 18.05 36.14
CA PHE A 298 -24.58 18.28 37.28
C PHE A 298 -24.57 19.76 37.69
N PRO A 299 -25.70 20.31 38.17
CA PRO A 299 -25.74 21.63 38.80
C PRO A 299 -24.81 21.65 40.02
N SER A 300 -24.11 22.76 40.24
CA SER A 300 -23.20 22.92 41.38
C SER A 300 -23.92 23.00 42.73
N GLU A 301 -25.23 23.27 42.73
CA GLU A 301 -26.09 23.28 43.91
C GLU A 301 -27.45 22.66 43.57
N VAL A 302 -28.07 21.99 44.55
CA VAL A 302 -29.39 21.37 44.42
C VAL A 302 -30.28 21.74 45.60
N THR A 303 -31.57 21.99 45.33
CA THR A 303 -32.55 22.37 46.35
C THR A 303 -33.44 21.19 46.72
N SER A 304 -33.54 20.90 48.03
CA SER A 304 -34.41 19.83 48.55
C SER A 304 -35.86 20.00 48.09
N GLY A 305 -36.48 18.92 47.62
CA GLY A 305 -37.87 18.89 47.15
C GLY A 305 -38.07 19.35 45.69
N SER A 306 -37.00 19.73 44.98
CA SER A 306 -37.07 20.11 43.56
C SER A 306 -36.43 19.05 42.66
N PRO A 307 -36.96 18.81 41.44
CA PRO A 307 -36.32 17.94 40.47
C PRO A 307 -34.92 18.47 40.08
N VAL A 308 -33.92 17.60 40.05
CA VAL A 308 -32.58 17.94 39.57
C VAL A 308 -32.50 17.64 38.07
N SER A 309 -32.21 18.65 37.27
CA SER A 309 -31.96 18.49 35.83
C SER A 309 -30.48 18.22 35.59
N VAL A 310 -30.18 17.11 34.90
CA VAL A 310 -28.83 16.77 34.44
C VAL A 310 -28.74 17.12 32.97
N ASN A 311 -27.75 17.94 32.60
CA ASN A 311 -27.47 18.18 31.19
C ASN A 311 -26.65 17.01 30.65
N VAL A 312 -27.25 16.25 29.75
CA VAL A 312 -26.59 15.19 28.99
C VAL A 312 -26.18 15.78 27.66
N THR A 313 -24.88 15.82 27.39
CA THR A 313 -24.34 16.21 26.08
C THR A 313 -23.74 14.99 25.42
N ASN A 314 -24.16 14.70 24.18
CA ASN A 314 -23.46 13.78 23.30
C ASN A 314 -22.68 14.60 22.27
N THR A 315 -21.35 14.53 22.33
CA THR A 315 -20.47 15.15 21.33
C THR A 315 -19.91 14.12 20.34
N GLY A 316 -20.28 12.85 20.47
CA GLY A 316 -19.91 11.77 19.54
C GLY A 316 -20.97 11.48 18.47
N ALA A 317 -20.57 10.79 17.40
CA ALA A 317 -21.48 10.39 16.32
C ALA A 317 -22.57 9.41 16.81
N ALA A 318 -23.72 9.41 16.14
CA ALA A 318 -24.81 8.46 16.40
C ALA A 318 -24.36 7.03 16.07
N THR A 319 -24.45 6.12 17.03
CA THR A 319 -24.17 4.70 16.83
C THR A 319 -25.29 4.08 16.01
N VAL A 320 -25.00 3.70 14.76
CA VAL A 320 -25.76 2.64 14.09
C VAL A 320 -25.21 1.34 14.63
N SER A 321 -25.82 0.80 15.68
CA SER A 321 -25.60 -0.59 16.05
C SER A 321 -26.07 -1.43 14.87
N GLY A 322 -25.15 -1.87 14.02
CA GLY A 322 -25.39 -2.96 13.09
C GLY A 322 -25.73 -4.19 13.92
N GLN A 323 -27.00 -4.36 14.26
CA GLN A 323 -27.47 -5.55 14.93
C GLN A 323 -27.34 -6.70 13.93
N THR A 324 -26.21 -7.39 13.95
CA THR A 324 -26.04 -8.64 13.23
C THR A 324 -26.79 -9.71 14.01
N THR A 325 -27.76 -10.34 13.38
CA THR A 325 -28.36 -11.56 13.91
C THR A 325 -27.47 -12.75 13.52
N SER A 326 -27.21 -13.63 14.47
CA SER A 326 -26.52 -14.90 14.22
C SER A 326 -27.35 -16.06 14.76
N THR A 327 -27.24 -17.22 14.12
CA THR A 327 -27.88 -18.43 14.63
C THR A 327 -27.26 -18.84 15.95
N TYR A 328 -28.08 -18.97 17.01
CA TYR A 328 -27.64 -19.49 18.31
C TYR A 328 -27.67 -21.03 18.34
N ALA A 329 -28.74 -21.63 17.80
CA ALA A 329 -28.92 -23.07 17.71
C ALA A 329 -29.80 -23.45 16.52
N GLY A 330 -29.58 -24.63 15.96
CA GLY A 330 -30.27 -25.15 14.79
C GLY A 330 -29.43 -25.12 13.52
N THR A 331 -29.58 -26.13 12.67
CA THR A 331 -28.97 -26.16 11.33
C THR A 331 -29.82 -25.46 10.26
N GLY A 332 -31.04 -25.03 10.61
CA GLY A 332 -32.04 -24.54 9.66
C GLY A 332 -32.86 -25.66 8.98
N THR A 333 -32.53 -26.94 9.19
CA THR A 333 -33.31 -28.08 8.70
C THR A 333 -34.23 -28.62 9.79
N ALA A 334 -35.49 -28.90 9.44
CA ALA A 334 -36.45 -29.52 10.34
C ALA A 334 -35.98 -30.94 10.77
N GLY A 335 -35.98 -31.22 12.08
CA GLY A 335 -35.59 -32.53 12.61
C GLY A 335 -35.58 -32.59 14.14
N TYR A 336 -35.16 -33.71 14.72
CA TYR A 336 -35.22 -34.01 16.16
C TYR A 336 -33.86 -34.47 16.74
N THR A 337 -32.74 -33.99 16.20
CA THR A 337 -31.39 -34.39 16.67
C THR A 337 -30.98 -33.56 17.90
N ASN A 338 -30.51 -34.24 18.95
CA ASN A 338 -29.83 -33.64 20.11
C ASN A 338 -28.31 -33.74 19.91
N SER A 339 -27.62 -32.59 19.85
CA SER A 339 -26.17 -32.50 19.69
C SER A 339 -25.67 -31.15 20.25
N SER A 340 -24.57 -30.60 19.74
CA SER A 340 -24.21 -29.20 19.95
C SER A 340 -25.27 -28.26 19.32
N ALA A 341 -25.31 -27.01 19.78
CA ALA A 341 -26.36 -26.05 19.46
C ALA A 341 -26.54 -25.88 17.94
N LEU A 342 -25.44 -25.69 17.22
CA LEU A 342 -25.43 -25.49 15.75
C LEU A 342 -25.52 -26.79 14.94
N SER A 343 -25.39 -27.97 15.56
CA SER A 343 -25.55 -29.27 14.89
C SER A 343 -26.87 -29.96 15.24
N SER A 344 -27.65 -29.40 16.16
CA SER A 344 -28.97 -29.91 16.54
C SER A 344 -30.02 -29.48 15.53
N THR A 345 -31.06 -30.29 15.39
CA THR A 345 -32.23 -29.95 14.57
C THR A 345 -33.45 -29.75 15.45
N PHE A 346 -34.29 -28.80 15.03
CA PHE A 346 -35.56 -28.43 15.65
C PHE A 346 -36.63 -28.45 14.57
N ASN A 347 -37.89 -28.67 14.94
CA ASN A 347 -39.01 -28.68 14.02
C ASN A 347 -40.09 -27.72 14.50
N ASN A 348 -40.25 -26.61 13.79
CA ASN A 348 -41.20 -25.55 14.13
C ASN A 348 -41.11 -25.09 15.61
N PRO A 349 -39.95 -24.59 16.08
CA PRO A 349 -39.83 -24.04 17.43
C PRO A 349 -40.69 -22.79 17.58
N LEU A 350 -41.59 -22.74 18.57
CA LEU A 350 -42.57 -21.66 18.72
C LEU A 350 -42.27 -20.70 19.87
N ALA A 351 -41.48 -21.12 20.85
CA ALA A 351 -41.10 -20.26 21.97
C ALA A 351 -39.74 -20.64 22.54
N VAL A 352 -39.11 -19.64 23.15
CA VAL A 352 -37.83 -19.77 23.83
C VAL A 352 -37.83 -18.96 25.12
N VAL A 353 -37.19 -19.47 26.17
CA VAL A 353 -37.00 -18.75 27.45
C VAL A 353 -35.65 -19.14 28.04
N ALA A 354 -34.96 -18.20 28.71
CA ALA A 354 -33.69 -18.45 29.37
C ALA A 354 -33.84 -18.40 30.90
N ASP A 355 -33.14 -19.28 31.62
CA ASP A 355 -33.01 -19.17 33.07
C ASP A 355 -31.84 -18.26 33.50
N ALA A 356 -31.76 -17.95 34.79
CA ALA A 356 -30.69 -17.12 35.35
C ALA A 356 -29.29 -17.77 35.28
N SER A 357 -29.20 -19.08 35.00
CA SER A 357 -27.95 -19.80 34.78
C SER A 357 -27.53 -19.83 33.31
N GLY A 358 -28.30 -19.18 32.42
CA GLY A 358 -28.04 -19.14 30.98
C GLY A 358 -28.46 -20.39 30.22
N ASN A 359 -29.22 -21.31 30.83
CA ASN A 359 -29.85 -22.39 30.04
C ASN A 359 -31.01 -21.82 29.23
N ILE A 360 -31.13 -22.27 27.99
CA ILE A 360 -32.23 -21.90 27.10
C ILE A 360 -33.18 -23.07 26.95
N TYR A 361 -34.48 -22.83 27.07
CA TYR A 361 -35.53 -23.81 26.89
C TYR A 361 -36.35 -23.47 25.66
N VAL A 362 -36.62 -24.47 24.82
CA VAL A 362 -37.28 -24.29 23.53
C VAL A 362 -38.52 -25.18 23.46
N ALA A 363 -39.66 -24.60 23.10
CA ALA A 363 -40.86 -25.34 22.74
C ALA A 363 -40.73 -25.79 21.29
N ASP A 364 -40.24 -27.01 21.11
CA ASP A 364 -39.96 -27.62 19.81
C ASP A 364 -41.25 -28.28 19.29
N ALA A 365 -42.18 -27.43 18.82
CA ALA A 365 -43.59 -27.75 18.72
C ALA A 365 -43.88 -28.87 17.71
N GLY A 366 -43.19 -28.86 16.57
CA GLY A 366 -43.31 -29.90 15.54
C GLY A 366 -42.79 -31.26 16.01
N ASN A 367 -41.90 -31.28 17.00
CA ASN A 367 -41.43 -32.52 17.64
C ASN A 367 -42.22 -32.88 18.91
N ASN A 368 -43.16 -32.06 19.37
CA ASN A 368 -43.97 -32.29 20.57
C ASN A 368 -43.14 -32.47 21.86
N VAL A 369 -42.06 -31.69 21.97
CA VAL A 369 -41.14 -31.75 23.12
C VAL A 369 -40.73 -30.36 23.59
N VAL A 370 -40.25 -30.29 24.82
CA VAL A 370 -39.53 -29.14 25.36
C VAL A 370 -38.06 -29.50 25.45
N ARG A 371 -37.21 -28.72 24.77
CA ARG A 371 -35.75 -28.94 24.68
C ARG A 371 -35.03 -28.00 25.64
N LYS A 372 -33.86 -28.40 26.13
CA LYS A 372 -32.94 -27.58 26.93
C LYS A 372 -31.59 -27.47 26.23
N ILE A 373 -31.07 -26.25 26.15
CA ILE A 373 -29.74 -25.91 25.64
C ILE A 373 -28.93 -25.36 26.83
N THR A 374 -27.78 -25.97 27.13
CA THR A 374 -26.89 -25.47 28.20
C THR A 374 -26.11 -24.24 27.72
N PRO A 375 -25.49 -23.45 28.63
CA PRO A 375 -24.56 -22.39 28.25
C PRO A 375 -23.39 -22.87 27.38
N GLY A 376 -22.97 -24.12 27.55
CA GLY A 376 -21.97 -24.78 26.70
C GLY A 376 -22.50 -25.23 25.33
N GLY A 377 -23.75 -24.90 25.00
CA GLY A 377 -24.37 -25.21 23.71
C GLY A 377 -24.79 -26.67 23.55
N THR A 378 -24.93 -27.47 24.61
CA THR A 378 -25.43 -28.86 24.48
C THR A 378 -26.95 -28.87 24.48
N VAL A 379 -27.57 -29.47 23.46
CA VAL A 379 -29.02 -29.62 23.33
C VAL A 379 -29.48 -30.99 23.84
N SER A 380 -30.54 -31.01 24.62
CA SER A 380 -31.17 -32.20 25.18
C SER A 380 -32.70 -32.08 25.19
N THR A 381 -33.42 -33.19 25.29
CA THR A 381 -34.87 -33.18 25.54
C THR A 381 -35.12 -33.15 27.04
N LEU A 382 -35.79 -32.10 27.54
CA LEU A 382 -36.17 -32.00 28.94
C LEU A 382 -37.43 -32.83 29.24
N ALA A 383 -38.44 -32.73 28.37
CA ALA A 383 -39.70 -33.48 28.49
C ALA A 383 -40.39 -33.64 27.15
N GLY A 384 -41.13 -34.74 26.99
CA GLY A 384 -41.90 -35.09 25.79
C GLY A 384 -41.35 -36.33 25.08
N ALA A 385 -42.25 -37.12 24.50
CA ALA A 385 -41.92 -38.41 23.87
C ALA A 385 -41.47 -38.30 22.39
N GLY A 386 -41.50 -37.11 21.79
CA GLY A 386 -41.16 -36.92 20.37
C GLY A 386 -42.35 -37.12 19.41
N TYR A 387 -43.55 -37.36 19.93
CA TYR A 387 -44.78 -37.53 19.15
C TYR A 387 -45.97 -36.94 19.91
N SER A 388 -47.05 -36.64 19.17
CA SER A 388 -48.22 -35.97 19.71
C SER A 388 -49.02 -36.87 20.66
N GLY A 389 -49.47 -36.32 21.78
CA GLY A 389 -50.29 -37.01 22.76
C GLY A 389 -50.47 -36.22 24.04
N TYR A 390 -51.12 -36.82 25.04
CA TYR A 390 -51.25 -36.26 26.38
C TYR A 390 -50.91 -37.33 27.41
N ALA A 391 -49.85 -37.09 28.16
CA ALA A 391 -49.47 -37.88 29.33
C ALA A 391 -48.67 -36.99 30.27
N GLU A 392 -48.98 -37.08 31.56
CA GLU A 392 -48.04 -36.67 32.60
C GLU A 392 -46.94 -37.72 32.74
N GLY A 393 -45.77 -37.31 33.20
CA GLY A 393 -44.61 -38.18 33.33
C GLY A 393 -43.31 -37.39 33.43
N THR A 394 -42.19 -38.11 33.50
CA THR A 394 -40.85 -37.52 33.56
C THR A 394 -40.11 -37.78 32.26
N GLY A 395 -39.46 -36.75 31.70
CA GLY A 395 -38.68 -36.86 30.48
C GLY A 395 -39.54 -37.34 29.30
N SER A 396 -39.15 -38.45 28.67
CA SER A 396 -39.88 -39.09 27.55
C SER A 396 -41.19 -39.75 27.95
N GLY A 397 -41.48 -39.90 29.26
CA GLY A 397 -42.78 -40.38 29.73
C GLY A 397 -43.91 -39.35 29.58
N ALA A 398 -43.57 -38.06 29.44
CA ALA A 398 -44.54 -37.01 29.17
C ALA A 398 -44.89 -36.95 27.68
N GLN A 399 -46.12 -36.57 27.36
CA GLN A 399 -46.54 -36.29 25.98
C GLN A 399 -47.21 -34.92 25.90
N PHE A 400 -46.90 -34.20 24.83
CA PHE A 400 -47.45 -32.90 24.47
C PHE A 400 -48.07 -32.95 23.07
N LYS A 401 -48.85 -31.93 22.74
CA LYS A 401 -49.39 -31.71 21.39
C LYS A 401 -49.28 -30.24 21.03
N LEU A 402 -48.30 -29.92 20.19
CA LEU A 402 -47.88 -28.54 19.86
C LEU A 402 -47.64 -27.66 21.10
N PRO A 403 -46.59 -27.93 21.91
CA PRO A 403 -46.17 -26.98 22.93
C PRO A 403 -45.79 -25.65 22.27
N SER A 404 -46.36 -24.52 22.72
CA SER A 404 -46.29 -23.27 21.93
C SER A 404 -45.76 -22.04 22.67
N ALA A 405 -45.79 -22.01 24.00
CA ALA A 405 -45.28 -20.92 24.83
C ALA A 405 -44.62 -21.47 26.08
N LEU A 406 -43.61 -20.76 26.59
CA LEU A 406 -42.85 -21.11 27.78
C LEU A 406 -42.67 -19.86 28.65
N VAL A 407 -42.82 -20.01 29.96
CA VAL A 407 -42.32 -19.07 30.97
C VAL A 407 -41.65 -19.84 32.11
N ILE A 408 -40.74 -19.20 32.84
CA ILE A 408 -40.05 -19.80 33.98
C ILE A 408 -40.53 -19.12 35.26
N ASP A 409 -40.89 -19.90 36.29
CA ASP A 409 -41.20 -19.38 37.63
C ASP A 409 -39.93 -19.21 38.49
N ALA A 410 -40.07 -18.56 39.65
CA ALA A 410 -38.94 -18.30 40.55
C ALA A 410 -38.26 -19.57 41.11
N SER A 411 -38.90 -20.74 41.00
CA SER A 411 -38.35 -22.03 41.39
C SER A 411 -37.70 -22.78 40.21
N GLY A 412 -37.63 -22.16 39.03
CA GLY A 412 -37.06 -22.76 37.82
C GLY A 412 -37.99 -23.74 37.11
N ASN A 413 -39.27 -23.81 37.46
CA ASN A 413 -40.22 -24.63 36.71
C ASN A 413 -40.64 -23.92 35.43
N LEU A 414 -40.78 -24.67 34.34
CA LEU A 414 -41.38 -24.17 33.11
C LEU A 414 -42.89 -24.30 33.18
N ILE A 415 -43.60 -23.24 32.83
CA ILE A 415 -45.04 -23.29 32.54
C ILE A 415 -45.20 -23.26 31.02
N VAL A 416 -45.88 -24.26 30.49
CA VAL A 416 -45.92 -24.59 29.06
C VAL A 416 -47.36 -24.64 28.59
N THR A 417 -47.66 -23.96 27.50
CA THR A 417 -48.95 -24.13 26.82
C THR A 417 -48.91 -25.37 25.95
N ASP A 418 -49.67 -26.39 26.34
CA ASP A 418 -49.85 -27.62 25.59
C ASP A 418 -51.04 -27.43 24.63
N GLN A 419 -50.79 -26.64 23.57
CA GLN A 419 -51.80 -25.89 22.83
C GLN A 419 -52.98 -26.74 22.34
N GLN A 420 -52.68 -27.87 21.70
CA GLN A 420 -53.71 -28.74 21.13
C GLN A 420 -54.23 -29.79 22.10
N ASN A 421 -53.71 -29.81 23.32
CA ASN A 421 -54.29 -30.54 24.44
C ASN A 421 -55.12 -29.63 25.36
N HIS A 422 -55.26 -28.34 25.03
CA HIS A 422 -56.08 -27.36 25.76
C HIS A 422 -55.73 -27.28 27.26
N ARG A 423 -54.44 -27.35 27.56
CA ARG A 423 -53.90 -27.37 28.92
C ARG A 423 -52.69 -26.47 29.06
N ILE A 424 -52.49 -25.98 30.27
CA ILE A 424 -51.24 -25.38 30.72
C ILE A 424 -50.58 -26.42 31.62
N ARG A 425 -49.33 -26.78 31.32
CA ARG A 425 -48.56 -27.82 31.99
C ARG A 425 -47.38 -27.18 32.72
N LYS A 426 -47.00 -27.72 33.86
CA LYS A 426 -45.78 -27.35 34.58
C LYS A 426 -44.73 -28.44 34.39
N ILE A 427 -43.47 -28.06 34.16
CA ILE A 427 -42.33 -28.97 34.06
C ILE A 427 -41.29 -28.53 35.11
N SER A 428 -40.94 -29.44 36.01
CA SER A 428 -39.86 -29.22 36.98
C SER A 428 -38.48 -29.20 36.33
N PRO A 429 -37.43 -28.66 37.01
CA PRO A 429 -36.06 -28.72 36.51
C PRO A 429 -35.55 -30.13 36.18
N SER A 430 -36.11 -31.16 36.84
CA SER A 430 -35.81 -32.58 36.58
C SER A 430 -36.66 -33.22 35.46
N GLY A 431 -37.45 -32.43 34.74
CA GLY A 431 -38.27 -32.88 33.61
C GLY A 431 -39.57 -33.60 33.98
N SER A 432 -40.00 -33.56 35.25
CA SER A 432 -41.28 -34.11 35.68
C SER A 432 -42.42 -33.13 35.37
N THR A 433 -43.49 -33.63 34.75
CA THR A 433 -44.64 -32.84 34.28
C THR A 433 -45.86 -32.98 35.20
N SER A 434 -46.63 -31.90 35.35
CA SER A 434 -47.92 -31.88 36.04
C SER A 434 -48.90 -30.91 35.39
N LEU A 435 -50.21 -31.16 35.52
CA LEU A 435 -51.24 -30.22 35.10
C LEU A 435 -51.19 -28.94 35.95
N PHE A 436 -51.14 -27.78 35.30
CA PHE A 436 -51.23 -26.48 35.95
C PHE A 436 -52.64 -25.89 35.82
N ALA A 437 -53.23 -25.95 34.62
CA ALA A 437 -54.60 -25.52 34.36
C ALA A 437 -55.19 -26.14 33.08
N GLY A 438 -56.52 -26.13 32.95
CA GLY A 438 -57.26 -26.58 31.77
C GLY A 438 -57.86 -27.97 31.91
N SER A 439 -59.10 -28.14 31.43
CA SER A 439 -59.84 -29.42 31.46
C SER A 439 -59.45 -30.37 30.33
N GLY A 440 -58.76 -29.87 29.30
CA GLY A 440 -58.50 -30.61 28.06
C GLY A 440 -59.61 -30.49 27.02
N THR A 441 -60.65 -29.70 27.28
CA THR A 441 -61.72 -29.39 26.33
C THR A 441 -61.52 -27.97 25.78
N ALA A 442 -61.58 -27.81 24.46
CA ALA A 442 -61.57 -26.48 23.85
C ALA A 442 -62.86 -25.72 24.16
N GLY A 443 -62.76 -24.47 24.61
CA GLY A 443 -63.92 -23.62 24.87
C GLY A 443 -63.63 -22.45 25.82
N PHE A 444 -64.68 -21.73 26.19
CA PHE A 444 -64.72 -20.74 27.27
C PHE A 444 -65.65 -21.24 28.39
N ALA A 445 -65.45 -20.75 29.61
CA ALA A 445 -66.21 -21.17 30.80
C ALA A 445 -67.53 -20.40 30.96
#